data_AF-A0A7W7Q884-F1
#
_entry.id   AF-A0A7W7Q884-F1
#
_cell.length_a   1.000
_cell.length_b   1.000
_cell.length_c   1.000
_cell.angle_alpha   90.00
_cell.angle_beta   90.00
_cell.angle_gamma   90.00
#
_symmetry.space_group_name_H-M   'P 1'
#
loop_
_entity.id
_entity.type
_entity.pdbx_description
1 polymer ?
#
loop_
_entity_poly.entity_id
_entity_poly.type
_entity_poly.pdbx_seq_one_letter_code
_entity_poly.pdbx_strand_id
1 'polypeptide(L)'
;MADHYPGSVDAATDNVTVAAVAELVVTEAAAHLSADVSDRGLTYAGRTLVYEDTVRDVDVRIGPPLLHAVAGPLGMVLDSVRWLVDAVANRYRARFSELFRQEQATSGDEAVPLARLMLRVLPELTVHTRHTLPAAVAGGVADFQERWQRVLGTPPDARRHQVPAAGIAAAMAREFPPPATRRPPWSNARHHSPDVMLAAAGRQEVERGDFTVVLGELHVAVNTIESRIFVTQHEEPGRLLAAAEADHGDERVYALPREDSPVVTGRGSPPSGLLSPRYTYWVNSGPEAAECPVNPLPSAGLRVHRRGDRLVVRSDVPGQEFDFLEVVGELLSGAIANAFQPVPVTGHRPRITIDRLVLCREGWTFPAGELTWATQTDEARRYLRARQWRAKHDLPERVFLRAPGEQKPIAVDFRSLPLVNILAKAIRQAGTRPEQPIQLVEMVPDLDQLWLTDAGGAPYTSELRVVAHDGWYEAPTGCV
;
A
#
# COMPACT_ATOMS: atom_id res chain seq x y z
N MET A 1 -33.34 -27.91 21.37
CA MET A 1 -34.00 -28.16 20.07
C MET A 1 -33.26 -27.30 19.08
N ALA A 2 -32.05 -27.69 18.62
CA ALA A 2 -31.77 -28.81 17.73
C ALA A 2 -32.66 -28.75 16.49
N ASP A 3 -32.10 -28.20 15.41
CA ASP A 3 -32.39 -28.48 13.99
C ASP A 3 -31.35 -27.69 13.18
N HIS A 4 -30.21 -28.33 12.85
CA HIS A 4 -29.91 -28.96 11.57
C HIS A 4 -29.15 -28.03 10.61
N TYR A 5 -27.82 -28.06 10.73
CA TYR A 5 -26.91 -27.82 9.61
C TYR A 5 -27.06 -28.96 8.59
N PRO A 6 -27.36 -28.70 7.31
CA PRO A 6 -26.88 -29.55 6.22
C PRO A 6 -25.49 -29.00 5.85
N GLY A 7 -24.41 -29.76 6.01
CA GLY A 7 -24.11 -30.91 5.18
C GLY A 7 -23.02 -30.48 4.21
N SER A 8 -21.79 -30.95 4.45
CA SER A 8 -20.66 -30.84 3.52
C SER A 8 -21.09 -31.26 2.12
N VAL A 9 -21.00 -30.37 1.15
CA VAL A 9 -21.19 -30.73 -0.26
C VAL A 9 -19.92 -31.39 -0.74
N ASP A 10 -20.06 -32.67 -1.08
CA ASP A 10 -19.00 -33.52 -1.61
C ASP A 10 -18.51 -32.99 -2.97
N ALA A 11 -17.20 -33.14 -3.18
CA ALA A 11 -16.44 -32.57 -4.28
C ALA A 11 -16.77 -33.22 -5.64
N ALA A 12 -17.50 -32.50 -6.50
CA ALA A 12 -17.43 -32.56 -7.97
C ALA A 12 -18.43 -31.57 -8.60
N THR A 13 -18.37 -30.29 -8.25
CA THR A 13 -19.09 -29.25 -9.00
C THR A 13 -18.23 -28.78 -10.15
N ASP A 14 -18.68 -29.05 -11.37
CA ASP A 14 -18.00 -28.63 -12.60
C ASP A 14 -17.81 -27.10 -12.59
N ASN A 15 -16.63 -26.60 -12.99
CA ASN A 15 -16.31 -25.16 -12.93
C ASN A 15 -17.34 -24.30 -13.70
N VAL A 16 -18.00 -24.91 -14.70
CA VAL A 16 -19.08 -24.31 -15.49
C VAL A 16 -20.34 -24.08 -14.64
N THR A 17 -20.64 -24.97 -13.69
CA THR A 17 -21.84 -24.87 -12.84
C THR A 17 -21.68 -23.78 -11.79
N VAL A 18 -20.48 -23.61 -11.21
CA VAL A 18 -20.20 -22.51 -10.26
C VAL A 18 -20.26 -21.16 -10.97
N ALA A 19 -19.65 -21.05 -12.16
CA ALA A 19 -19.73 -19.84 -12.98
C ALA A 19 -21.17 -19.50 -13.39
N ALA A 20 -21.97 -20.49 -13.79
CA ALA A 20 -23.36 -20.29 -14.18
C ALA A 20 -24.25 -19.89 -12.98
N VAL A 21 -23.99 -20.43 -11.78
CA VAL A 21 -24.73 -20.03 -10.57
C VAL A 21 -24.32 -18.62 -10.13
N ALA A 22 -23.03 -18.27 -10.19
CA ALA A 22 -22.57 -16.91 -9.93
C ALA A 22 -23.19 -15.91 -10.93
N GLU A 23 -23.21 -16.25 -12.21
CA GLU A 23 -23.83 -15.43 -13.26
C GLU A 23 -25.34 -15.27 -13.04
N LEU A 24 -26.03 -16.34 -12.61
CA LEU A 24 -27.46 -16.31 -12.31
C LEU A 24 -27.77 -15.41 -11.10
N VAL A 25 -27.00 -15.54 -10.01
CA VAL A 25 -27.16 -14.74 -8.79
C VAL A 25 -26.89 -13.26 -9.07
N VAL A 26 -25.85 -12.96 -9.86
CA VAL A 26 -25.52 -11.59 -10.30
C VAL A 26 -26.63 -11.03 -11.18
N THR A 27 -27.19 -11.83 -12.09
CA THR A 27 -28.25 -11.40 -13.01
C THR A 27 -29.58 -11.16 -12.30
N GLU A 28 -29.99 -12.04 -11.37
CA GLU A 28 -31.19 -11.84 -10.56
C GLU A 28 -31.05 -10.66 -9.59
N ALA A 29 -29.90 -10.51 -8.94
CA ALA A 29 -29.64 -9.36 -8.07
C ALA A 29 -29.68 -8.04 -8.86
N ALA A 30 -29.11 -8.01 -10.07
CA ALA A 30 -29.17 -6.85 -10.95
C ALA A 30 -30.58 -6.54 -11.47
N ALA A 31 -31.45 -7.56 -11.64
CA ALA A 31 -32.82 -7.38 -12.13
C ALA A 31 -33.76 -6.72 -11.10
N HIS A 32 -33.42 -6.78 -9.81
CA HIS A 32 -34.26 -6.26 -8.72
C HIS A 32 -33.76 -4.94 -8.10
N LEU A 33 -32.62 -4.43 -8.55
CA LEU A 33 -32.02 -3.21 -8.02
C LEU A 33 -32.21 -2.05 -9.00
N SER A 34 -33.23 -1.22 -8.76
CA SER A 34 -33.35 0.09 -9.39
C SER A 34 -32.60 1.13 -8.55
N ALA A 35 -31.42 1.57 -8.99
CA ALA A 35 -30.75 2.73 -8.38
C ALA A 35 -29.92 3.51 -9.40
N ASP A 36 -30.03 4.84 -9.34
CA ASP A 36 -29.17 5.78 -10.03
C ASP A 36 -27.70 5.56 -9.62
N VAL A 37 -26.87 5.09 -10.54
CA VAL A 37 -25.43 4.94 -10.33
C VAL A 37 -24.77 6.31 -10.43
N SER A 38 -24.64 7.04 -9.32
CA SER A 38 -24.16 8.44 -9.32
C SER A 38 -22.67 8.62 -9.60
N ASP A 39 -21.84 7.58 -9.43
CA ASP A 39 -20.38 7.73 -9.38
C ASP A 39 -19.67 7.14 -10.60
N ARG A 40 -20.15 7.48 -11.80
CA ARG A 40 -19.55 7.07 -13.06
C ARG A 40 -18.11 7.60 -13.19
N GLY A 41 -17.12 6.72 -13.01
CA GLY A 41 -15.72 6.96 -13.41
C GLY A 41 -14.67 6.92 -12.29
N LEU A 42 -15.06 6.68 -11.03
CA LEU A 42 -14.13 6.51 -9.91
C LEU A 42 -13.63 5.06 -9.80
N THR A 43 -12.37 4.88 -9.39
CA THR A 43 -11.73 3.55 -9.25
C THR A 43 -12.16 2.89 -7.95
N TYR A 44 -12.64 1.65 -8.00
CA TYR A 44 -13.25 0.91 -6.88
C TYR A 44 -14.61 1.44 -6.39
N ALA A 45 -15.10 2.57 -6.91
CA ALA A 45 -16.52 2.85 -6.93
C ALA A 45 -17.14 1.89 -7.95
N GLY A 46 -17.85 0.87 -7.47
CA GLY A 46 -18.48 -0.12 -8.33
C GLY A 46 -19.32 0.57 -9.40
N ARG A 47 -18.99 0.32 -10.68
CA ARG A 47 -19.88 0.66 -11.81
C ARG A 47 -21.12 -0.24 -11.83
N THR A 48 -21.13 -1.24 -10.96
CA THR A 48 -22.05 -2.37 -10.89
C THR A 48 -22.55 -2.51 -9.47
N LEU A 49 -23.79 -2.96 -9.34
CA LEU A 49 -24.47 -3.16 -8.05
C LEU A 49 -23.88 -4.29 -7.21
N VAL A 50 -23.10 -5.16 -7.85
CA VAL A 50 -22.45 -6.32 -7.25
C VAL A 50 -20.98 -6.34 -7.62
N TYR A 51 -20.17 -6.94 -6.75
CA TYR A 51 -18.78 -7.30 -6.99
C TYR A 51 -18.59 -8.78 -6.66
N GLU A 52 -17.63 -9.41 -7.32
CA GLU A 52 -17.23 -10.80 -7.08
C GLU A 52 -15.82 -10.82 -6.52
N ASP A 53 -15.64 -11.52 -5.41
CA ASP A 53 -14.35 -11.90 -4.85
C ASP A 53 -14.31 -13.42 -4.77
N THR A 54 -13.21 -14.02 -5.23
CA THR A 54 -13.05 -15.48 -5.26
C THR A 54 -11.84 -15.91 -4.45
N VAL A 55 -12.02 -17.00 -3.72
CA VAL A 55 -10.92 -17.70 -3.05
C VAL A 55 -10.47 -18.81 -3.97
N ARG A 56 -9.18 -18.81 -4.31
CA ARG A 56 -8.59 -19.89 -5.10
C ARG A 56 -8.43 -21.11 -4.18
N ASP A 57 -8.81 -22.28 -4.69
CA ASP A 57 -8.61 -23.57 -4.03
C ASP A 57 -7.13 -23.97 -3.98
N VAL A 58 -6.37 -23.29 -3.12
CA VAL A 58 -4.96 -23.55 -2.80
C VAL A 58 -4.73 -23.34 -1.31
N ASP A 59 -4.02 -24.26 -0.66
CA ASP A 59 -3.57 -24.13 0.72
C ASP A 59 -2.05 -23.87 0.73
N VAL A 60 -1.65 -22.72 1.27
CA VAL A 60 -0.26 -22.28 1.35
C VAL A 60 0.17 -22.19 2.81
N ARG A 61 1.11 -23.04 3.22
CA ARG A 61 1.75 -22.97 4.53
C ARG A 61 3.16 -22.41 4.42
N ILE A 62 3.36 -21.23 5.00
CA ILE A 62 4.67 -20.57 5.06
C ILE A 62 5.39 -20.99 6.34
N GLY A 63 6.52 -21.70 6.19
CA GLY A 63 7.32 -22.18 7.30
C GLY A 63 8.41 -21.21 7.75
N PRO A 64 9.05 -21.49 8.91
CA PRO A 64 10.17 -20.70 9.42
C PRO A 64 11.31 -20.46 8.41
N PRO A 65 11.75 -21.41 7.56
CA PRO A 65 12.86 -21.18 6.64
C PRO A 65 12.66 -19.98 5.71
N LEU A 66 11.45 -19.81 5.17
CA LEU A 66 11.12 -18.67 4.32
C LEU A 66 11.13 -17.37 5.12
N LEU A 67 10.52 -17.38 6.32
CA LEU A 67 10.51 -16.21 7.21
C LEU A 67 11.93 -15.78 7.58
N HIS A 68 12.83 -16.71 7.93
CA HIS A 68 14.23 -16.40 8.25
C HIS A 68 14.99 -15.83 7.05
N ALA A 69 14.73 -16.35 5.84
CA ALA A 69 15.36 -15.85 4.61
C ALA A 69 14.97 -14.40 4.28
N VAL A 70 13.78 -13.96 4.72
CA VAL A 70 13.27 -12.60 4.48
C VAL A 70 13.54 -11.67 5.66
N ALA A 71 13.56 -12.18 6.89
CA ALA A 71 13.61 -11.38 8.11
C ALA A 71 14.80 -10.42 8.17
N GLY A 72 16.00 -10.86 7.79
CA GLY A 72 17.21 -10.01 7.77
C GLY A 72 17.07 -8.79 6.84
N PRO A 73 16.97 -8.99 5.52
CA PRO A 73 16.88 -7.88 4.57
C PRO A 73 15.58 -7.07 4.72
N LEU A 74 14.45 -7.71 5.02
CA LEU A 74 13.18 -6.99 5.25
C LEU A 74 13.22 -6.19 6.54
N GLY A 75 13.86 -6.69 7.61
CA GLY A 75 14.06 -5.95 8.86
C GLY A 75 14.79 -4.62 8.63
N MET A 76 15.87 -4.64 7.85
CA MET A 76 16.57 -3.41 7.45
C MET A 76 15.67 -2.43 6.68
N VAL A 77 14.81 -2.95 5.80
CA VAL A 77 13.83 -2.12 5.08
C VAL A 77 12.82 -1.51 6.06
N LEU A 78 12.30 -2.29 7.00
CA LEU A 78 11.33 -1.84 8.00
C LEU A 78 11.93 -0.79 8.95
N ASP A 79 13.18 -0.95 9.38
CA ASP A 79 13.91 0.06 10.17
C ASP A 79 14.01 1.40 9.41
N SER A 80 14.27 1.34 8.10
CA SER A 80 14.30 2.54 7.25
C SER A 80 12.92 3.21 7.15
N VAL A 81 11.85 2.42 7.09
CA VAL A 81 10.48 2.93 7.04
C VAL A 81 10.09 3.56 8.36
N ARG A 82 10.49 2.99 9.49
CA ARG A 82 10.31 3.59 10.80
C ARG A 82 10.93 4.99 10.88
N TRP A 83 12.14 5.13 10.36
CA TRP A 83 12.80 6.44 10.25
C TRP A 83 11.97 7.40 9.37
N LEU A 84 11.45 6.93 8.23
CA LEU A 84 10.63 7.74 7.31
C LEU A 84 9.36 8.23 8.00
N VAL A 85 8.68 7.38 8.77
CA VAL A 85 7.52 7.74 9.59
C VAL A 85 7.87 8.90 10.53
N ASP A 86 8.95 8.78 11.29
CA ASP A 86 9.36 9.81 12.25
C ASP A 86 9.75 11.12 11.54
N ALA A 87 10.44 11.04 10.40
CA ALA A 87 10.83 12.18 9.59
C ALA A 87 9.60 12.95 9.04
N VAL A 88 8.58 12.23 8.57
CA VAL A 88 7.32 12.81 8.09
C VAL A 88 6.49 13.35 9.24
N ALA A 89 6.42 12.63 10.36
CA ALA A 89 5.72 13.07 11.57
C ALA A 89 6.27 14.39 12.09
N ASN A 90 7.60 14.56 12.13
CA ASN A 90 8.22 15.81 12.57
C ASN A 90 7.86 17.00 11.67
N ARG A 91 7.80 16.80 10.34
CA ARG A 91 7.36 17.83 9.38
C ARG A 91 5.90 18.21 9.63
N TYR A 92 5.03 17.23 9.83
CA TYR A 92 3.62 17.48 10.14
C TYR A 92 3.43 18.12 11.52
N ARG A 93 4.19 17.73 12.57
CA ARG A 93 4.15 18.39 13.88
C ARG A 93 4.47 19.89 13.78
N ALA A 94 5.49 20.25 13.00
CA ALA A 94 5.82 21.65 12.76
C ALA A 94 4.68 22.37 12.03
N ARG A 95 4.11 21.75 10.99
CA ARG A 95 3.00 22.31 10.22
C ARG A 95 1.73 22.51 11.05
N PHE A 96 1.32 21.51 11.83
CA PHE A 96 0.16 21.60 12.71
C PHE A 96 0.35 22.65 13.80
N SER A 97 1.57 22.75 14.36
CA SER A 97 1.90 23.78 15.35
C SER A 97 1.82 25.20 14.79
N GLU A 98 2.18 25.38 13.52
CA GLU A 98 2.04 26.65 12.81
C GLU A 98 0.56 26.99 12.60
N LEU A 99 -0.23 26.06 12.04
CA LEU A 99 -1.66 26.24 11.81
C LEU A 99 -2.41 26.55 13.12
N PHE A 100 -2.10 25.84 14.20
CA PHE A 100 -2.68 26.09 15.52
C PHE A 100 -2.40 27.53 16.00
N ARG A 101 -1.16 28.02 15.89
CA ARG A 101 -0.82 29.40 16.28
C ARG A 101 -1.56 30.44 15.44
N GLN A 102 -1.71 30.19 14.14
CA GLN A 102 -2.46 31.09 13.24
C GLN A 102 -3.95 31.17 13.65
N GLU A 103 -4.56 30.02 13.96
CA GLU A 103 -5.95 29.97 14.39
C GLU A 103 -6.18 30.56 15.78
N GLN A 104 -5.26 30.35 16.72
CA GLN A 104 -5.28 31.04 18.03
C GLN A 104 -5.20 32.56 17.85
N ALA A 105 -4.27 33.05 17.02
CA ALA A 105 -4.13 34.49 16.76
C ALA A 105 -5.38 35.10 16.10
N THR A 106 -6.08 34.32 15.27
CA THR A 106 -7.29 34.77 14.57
C THR A 106 -8.52 34.77 15.47
N SER A 107 -8.67 33.75 16.33
CA SER A 107 -9.85 33.60 17.20
C SER A 107 -9.73 34.30 18.55
N GLY A 108 -8.52 34.46 19.08
CA GLY A 108 -8.27 34.89 20.45
C GLY A 108 -8.45 33.78 21.50
N ASP A 109 -8.85 32.57 21.09
CA ASP A 109 -9.09 31.45 21.99
C ASP A 109 -7.79 30.70 22.34
N GLU A 110 -7.68 30.23 23.58
CA GLU A 110 -6.56 29.37 24.00
C GLU A 110 -6.63 27.99 23.33
N ALA A 111 -7.83 27.51 23.01
CA ALA A 111 -8.07 26.21 22.41
C ALA A 111 -8.79 26.36 21.06
N VAL A 112 -8.38 25.58 20.06
CA VAL A 112 -8.94 25.67 18.70
C VAL A 112 -9.84 24.47 18.44
N PRO A 113 -11.08 24.63 17.94
CA PRO A 113 -11.93 23.50 17.55
C PRO A 113 -11.22 22.59 16.54
N LEU A 114 -11.26 21.26 16.75
CA LEU A 114 -10.59 20.29 15.88
C LEU A 114 -11.02 20.46 14.42
N ALA A 115 -12.33 20.57 14.17
CA ALA A 115 -12.89 20.75 12.83
C ALA A 115 -12.27 21.94 12.07
N ARG A 116 -11.93 23.03 12.77
CA ARG A 116 -11.33 24.23 12.16
C ARG A 116 -9.91 23.97 11.68
N LEU A 117 -9.12 23.22 12.44
CA LEU A 117 -7.80 22.77 11.99
C LEU A 117 -7.90 21.74 10.87
N MET A 118 -8.87 20.83 10.95
CA MET A 118 -9.09 19.81 9.91
C MET A 118 -9.38 20.43 8.54
N LEU A 119 -10.22 21.48 8.48
CA LEU A 119 -10.50 22.21 7.25
C LEU A 119 -9.24 22.80 6.59
N ARG A 120 -8.25 23.20 7.39
CA ARG A 120 -6.99 23.78 6.90
C ARG A 120 -6.02 22.71 6.41
N VAL A 121 -5.98 21.56 7.08
CA VAL A 121 -4.95 20.55 6.83
C VAL A 121 -5.37 19.42 5.89
N LEU A 122 -6.67 19.13 5.77
CA LEU A 122 -7.15 18.08 4.86
C LEU A 122 -6.60 18.24 3.43
N PRO A 123 -6.59 19.42 2.80
CA PRO A 123 -5.98 19.59 1.48
C PRO A 123 -4.48 19.24 1.41
N GLU A 124 -3.76 19.32 2.54
CA GLU A 124 -2.33 18.97 2.66
C GLU A 124 -2.09 17.50 3.03
N LEU A 125 -3.14 16.76 3.43
CA LEU A 125 -3.10 15.33 3.76
C LEU A 125 -3.73 14.48 2.67
N THR A 126 -4.69 15.04 1.93
CA THR A 126 -5.40 14.35 0.86
C THR A 126 -4.66 14.49 -0.46
N VAL A 127 -4.51 13.37 -1.14
CA VAL A 127 -3.89 13.29 -2.46
C VAL A 127 -4.96 13.58 -3.53
N HIS A 128 -4.85 14.71 -4.24
CA HIS A 128 -5.77 15.06 -5.33
C HIS A 128 -5.58 14.17 -6.58
N THR A 129 -4.40 13.55 -6.73
CA THR A 129 -4.08 12.55 -7.77
C THR A 129 -3.12 11.51 -7.19
N ARG A 130 -3.40 10.21 -7.31
CA ARG A 130 -2.61 9.09 -6.70
C ARG A 130 -1.09 9.10 -7.02
N HIS A 131 -0.61 10.02 -7.86
CA HIS A 131 0.75 10.09 -8.37
C HIS A 131 1.60 11.20 -7.72
N THR A 132 1.03 12.06 -6.86
CA THR A 132 1.80 13.08 -6.14
C THR A 132 1.74 12.86 -4.64
N LEU A 133 2.91 12.90 -4.00
CA LEU A 133 3.02 12.86 -2.54
C LEU A 133 2.73 14.26 -1.98
N PRO A 134 2.06 14.37 -0.82
CA PRO A 134 1.96 15.64 -0.11
C PRO A 134 3.34 16.24 0.17
N ALA A 135 3.46 17.57 0.21
CA ALA A 135 4.75 18.24 0.28
C ALA A 135 5.62 17.80 1.48
N ALA A 136 5.01 17.61 2.66
CA ALA A 136 5.71 17.10 3.84
C ALA A 136 6.22 15.66 3.64
N VAL A 137 5.44 14.81 2.98
CA VAL A 137 5.82 13.44 2.65
C VAL A 137 6.93 13.43 1.59
N ALA A 138 6.78 14.19 0.51
CA ALA A 138 7.78 14.34 -0.55
C ALA A 138 9.14 14.80 0.01
N GLY A 139 9.13 15.78 0.92
CA GLY A 139 10.35 16.22 1.60
C GLY A 139 10.98 15.15 2.50
N GLY A 140 10.19 14.26 3.10
CA GLY A 140 10.71 13.09 3.83
C GLY A 140 11.30 12.02 2.91
N VAL A 141 10.66 11.79 1.76
CA VAL A 141 11.13 10.83 0.74
C VAL A 141 12.43 11.28 0.08
N ALA A 142 12.64 12.59 -0.12
CA ALA A 142 13.90 13.11 -0.64
C ALA A 142 15.08 12.74 0.29
N ASP A 143 14.97 13.08 1.59
CA ASP A 143 15.99 12.70 2.59
C ASP A 143 16.18 11.17 2.67
N PHE A 144 15.09 10.42 2.55
CA PHE A 144 15.09 8.95 2.56
C PHE A 144 15.91 8.38 1.40
N GLN A 145 15.74 8.91 0.20
CA GLN A 145 16.48 8.52 -1.00
C GLN A 145 17.97 8.83 -0.86
N GLU A 146 18.33 10.01 -0.34
CA GLU A 146 19.74 10.36 -0.10
C GLU A 146 20.41 9.41 0.89
N ARG A 147 19.69 9.00 1.96
CA ARG A 147 20.18 8.02 2.94
C ARG A 147 20.38 6.65 2.31
N TRP A 148 19.40 6.15 1.58
CA TRP A 148 19.51 4.87 0.87
C TRP A 148 20.64 4.88 -0.16
N GLN A 149 20.87 6.00 -0.86
CA GLN A 149 22.00 6.14 -1.76
C GLN A 149 23.34 5.96 -1.03
N ARG A 150 23.49 6.55 0.17
CA ARG A 150 24.69 6.38 1.02
C ARG A 150 24.84 4.96 1.58
N VAL A 151 23.73 4.25 1.81
CA VAL A 151 23.75 2.84 2.24
C VAL A 151 24.19 1.93 1.10
N LEU A 152 23.57 2.08 -0.07
CA LEU A 152 23.71 1.12 -1.17
C LEU A 152 24.99 1.31 -1.96
N GLY A 153 25.47 2.55 -2.12
CA GLY A 153 26.68 2.85 -2.90
C GLY A 153 26.61 2.30 -4.33
N THR A 154 25.43 2.38 -4.97
CA THR A 154 25.16 1.75 -6.27
C THR A 154 26.17 2.20 -7.34
N PRO A 155 26.90 1.27 -7.99
CA PRO A 155 27.83 1.62 -9.05
C PRO A 155 27.13 2.29 -10.25
N PRO A 156 27.77 3.27 -10.91
CA PRO A 156 27.25 3.82 -12.15
C PRO A 156 27.14 2.71 -13.21
N ASP A 157 26.11 2.80 -14.06
CA ASP A 157 25.88 1.93 -15.23
C ASP A 157 25.70 0.42 -14.94
N ALA A 158 25.61 0.01 -13.67
CA ALA A 158 25.30 -1.37 -13.32
C ALA A 158 23.87 -1.72 -13.73
N ARG A 159 23.67 -2.91 -14.33
CA ARG A 159 22.35 -3.51 -14.54
C ARG A 159 21.82 -4.23 -13.29
N ARG A 160 22.74 -4.81 -12.52
CA ARG A 160 22.44 -5.55 -11.29
C ARG A 160 23.39 -5.09 -10.19
N HIS A 161 22.84 -4.83 -9.02
CA HIS A 161 23.57 -4.48 -7.81
C HIS A 161 23.16 -5.42 -6.69
N GLN A 162 24.01 -6.40 -6.40
CA GLN A 162 23.79 -7.39 -5.36
C GLN A 162 24.62 -6.99 -4.14
N VAL A 163 23.97 -6.79 -3.01
CA VAL A 163 24.63 -6.44 -1.75
C VAL A 163 24.28 -7.47 -0.67
N PRO A 164 25.28 -7.97 0.08
CA PRO A 164 24.98 -8.77 1.26
C PRO A 164 24.47 -7.86 2.38
N ALA A 165 23.44 -8.26 3.12
CA ALA A 165 22.91 -7.49 4.25
C ALA A 165 24.01 -7.16 5.28
N ALA A 166 24.86 -8.15 5.57
CA ALA A 166 26.02 -7.98 6.45
C ALA A 166 26.99 -6.87 5.99
N GLY A 167 27.11 -6.66 4.67
CA GLY A 167 27.99 -5.63 4.10
C GLY A 167 27.44 -4.21 4.25
N ILE A 168 26.12 -4.05 4.35
CA ILE A 168 25.45 -2.74 4.50
C ILE A 168 24.96 -2.46 5.91
N ALA A 169 25.02 -3.43 6.84
CA ALA A 169 24.48 -3.31 8.19
C ALA A 169 24.99 -2.08 8.97
N ALA A 170 26.29 -1.79 8.91
CA ALA A 170 26.86 -0.62 9.60
C ALA A 170 26.40 0.71 8.98
N ALA A 171 26.19 0.74 7.67
CA ALA A 171 25.65 1.91 6.98
C ALA A 171 24.15 2.08 7.30
N MET A 172 23.38 0.99 7.31
CA MET A 172 21.99 0.98 7.74
C MET A 172 21.84 1.54 9.15
N ALA A 173 22.59 1.05 10.14
CA ALA A 173 22.50 1.54 11.52
C ALA A 173 22.87 3.03 11.67
N ARG A 174 23.74 3.55 10.81
CA ARG A 174 24.13 4.97 10.82
C ARG A 174 23.07 5.85 10.15
N GLU A 175 22.60 5.45 8.98
CA GLU A 175 21.67 6.25 8.16
C GLU A 175 20.21 6.10 8.62
N PHE A 176 19.86 4.94 9.17
CA PHE A 176 18.56 4.62 9.73
C PHE A 176 18.76 4.02 11.12
N PRO A 177 19.12 4.84 12.12
CA PRO A 177 19.26 4.37 13.49
C PRO A 177 17.95 3.70 13.92
N PRO A 178 18.01 2.50 14.53
CA PRO A 178 16.81 1.85 15.01
C PRO A 178 16.08 2.78 15.98
N PRO A 179 14.73 2.77 15.98
CA PRO A 179 13.93 3.64 16.83
C PRO A 179 14.30 3.38 18.30
N ALA A 180 15.05 4.28 18.91
CA ALA A 180 15.47 4.14 20.30
C ALA A 180 14.24 4.18 21.21
N THR A 181 13.75 3.03 21.71
CA THR A 181 12.68 2.89 22.72
C THR A 181 11.53 3.93 22.66
N ARG A 182 11.18 4.48 21.48
CA ARG A 182 10.35 5.70 21.33
C ARG A 182 9.13 5.48 20.46
N ARG A 183 7.94 5.75 21.06
CA ARG A 183 6.60 5.86 20.46
C ARG A 183 6.58 5.99 18.93
N PRO A 184 6.02 5.08 18.11
CA PRO A 184 5.45 5.51 16.85
C PRO A 184 4.60 6.75 17.06
N PRO A 185 4.74 7.76 16.17
CA PRO A 185 4.07 9.03 16.38
C PRO A 185 2.54 8.93 16.40
N TRP A 186 1.99 7.83 15.86
CA TRP A 186 0.60 7.37 16.00
C TRP A 186 0.56 5.83 15.97
N SER A 187 -0.51 5.24 16.47
CA SER A 187 -0.69 3.79 16.70
C SER A 187 -0.59 2.97 15.43
N ASN A 188 -1.26 3.38 14.35
CA ASN A 188 -1.25 2.68 13.06
C ASN A 188 0.13 2.71 12.37
N ALA A 189 1.05 3.58 12.82
CA ALA A 189 2.44 3.55 12.35
C ALA A 189 3.28 2.38 12.89
N ARG A 190 2.68 1.49 13.68
CA ARG A 190 3.26 0.20 14.06
C ARG A 190 3.08 -0.87 12.98
N HIS A 191 2.13 -0.69 12.06
CA HIS A 191 1.87 -1.65 10.99
C HIS A 191 2.46 -1.18 9.67
N HIS A 192 3.21 -2.05 9.04
CA HIS A 192 3.72 -1.88 7.69
C HIS A 192 3.33 -3.09 6.86
N SER A 193 2.82 -2.88 5.66
CA SER A 193 2.35 -3.98 4.83
C SER A 193 3.23 -4.18 3.59
N PRO A 194 4.30 -5.01 3.68
CA PRO A 194 5.07 -5.44 2.53
C PRO A 194 4.28 -6.45 1.70
N ASP A 195 4.20 -6.19 0.40
CA ASP A 195 3.72 -7.14 -0.57
C ASP A 195 4.94 -7.87 -1.17
N VAL A 196 5.03 -9.18 -0.95
CA VAL A 196 6.18 -9.99 -1.37
C VAL A 196 5.78 -11.09 -2.33
N MET A 197 6.53 -11.22 -3.43
CA MET A 197 6.38 -12.32 -4.38
C MET A 197 7.59 -13.25 -4.27
N LEU A 198 7.39 -14.54 -4.52
CA LEU A 198 8.51 -15.49 -4.69
C LEU A 198 8.73 -15.73 -6.17
N ALA A 199 9.98 -15.64 -6.61
CA ALA A 199 10.41 -16.04 -7.93
C ALA A 199 11.19 -17.36 -7.83
N ALA A 200 10.58 -18.44 -8.31
CA ALA A 200 11.17 -19.78 -8.35
C ALA A 200 10.48 -20.62 -9.44
N ALA A 201 11.18 -21.61 -10.01
CA ALA A 201 10.65 -22.41 -11.13
C ALA A 201 9.46 -23.30 -10.74
N GLY A 202 9.28 -23.56 -9.44
CA GLY A 202 8.23 -24.40 -8.93
C GLY A 202 8.29 -24.47 -7.40
N ARG A 203 7.33 -25.22 -6.85
CA ARG A 203 7.24 -25.49 -5.40
C ARG A 203 8.48 -26.19 -4.85
N GLN A 204 9.07 -27.13 -5.58
CA GLN A 204 10.21 -27.94 -5.11
C GLN A 204 11.45 -27.08 -4.86
N GLU A 205 11.65 -26.05 -5.69
CA GLU A 205 12.72 -25.08 -5.59
C GLU A 205 12.51 -24.20 -4.35
N VAL A 206 11.27 -23.75 -4.10
CA VAL A 206 10.94 -23.01 -2.87
C VAL A 206 11.24 -23.84 -1.62
N GLU A 207 10.85 -25.13 -1.61
CA GLU A 207 11.08 -26.05 -0.50
C GLU A 207 12.58 -26.31 -0.24
N ARG A 208 13.41 -26.31 -1.29
CA ARG A 208 14.88 -26.42 -1.17
C ARG A 208 15.56 -25.11 -0.77
N GLY A 209 14.83 -24.00 -0.78
CA GLY A 209 15.39 -22.68 -0.53
C GLY A 209 16.00 -22.03 -1.77
N ASP A 210 15.69 -22.48 -2.98
CA ASP A 210 16.18 -21.94 -4.25
C ASP A 210 15.17 -20.96 -4.85
N PHE A 211 15.00 -19.82 -4.18
CA PHE A 211 14.07 -18.77 -4.59
C PHE A 211 14.66 -17.37 -4.40
N THR A 212 14.08 -16.41 -5.11
CA THR A 212 14.29 -14.97 -4.87
C THR A 212 13.00 -14.37 -4.33
N VAL A 213 13.12 -13.42 -3.41
CA VAL A 213 11.97 -12.66 -2.90
C VAL A 213 11.94 -11.32 -3.59
N VAL A 214 10.79 -10.92 -4.11
CA VAL A 214 10.59 -9.64 -4.78
C VAL A 214 9.70 -8.79 -3.92
N LEU A 215 10.21 -7.64 -3.47
CA LEU A 215 9.37 -6.63 -2.83
C LEU A 215 8.58 -5.92 -3.93
N GLY A 216 7.27 -6.18 -3.98
CA GLY A 216 6.36 -5.59 -4.95
C GLY A 216 6.07 -4.13 -4.60
N GLU A 217 5.43 -3.97 -3.44
CA GLU A 217 5.09 -2.68 -2.82
C GLU A 217 5.32 -2.77 -1.30
N LEU A 218 5.39 -1.62 -0.62
CA LEU A 218 5.47 -1.54 0.83
C LEU A 218 4.58 -0.39 1.30
N HIS A 219 3.45 -0.72 1.89
CA HIS A 219 2.53 0.27 2.41
C HIS A 219 2.93 0.68 3.83
N VAL A 220 3.31 1.95 3.99
CA VAL A 220 3.86 2.49 5.23
C VAL A 220 2.74 2.92 6.18
N ALA A 221 2.82 2.53 7.46
CA ALA A 221 1.90 2.94 8.52
C ALA A 221 0.43 2.53 8.25
N VAL A 222 0.24 1.40 7.59
CA VAL A 222 -1.06 0.88 7.17
C VAL A 222 -1.06 -0.64 7.34
N ASN A 223 -2.14 -1.15 7.93
CA ASN A 223 -2.52 -2.55 7.87
C ASN A 223 -3.45 -2.77 6.66
N THR A 224 -2.94 -3.37 5.58
CA THR A 224 -3.75 -3.60 4.37
C THR A 224 -4.71 -4.79 4.48
N ILE A 225 -4.52 -5.66 5.47
CA ILE A 225 -5.43 -6.77 5.77
C ILE A 225 -6.76 -6.28 6.35
N GLU A 226 -6.81 -5.04 6.83
CA GLU A 226 -8.06 -4.37 7.24
C GLU A 226 -9.06 -4.15 6.11
N SER A 227 -8.66 -4.29 4.84
CA SER A 227 -9.59 -4.20 3.72
C SER A 227 -10.65 -5.31 3.81
N ARG A 228 -11.93 -4.96 3.62
CA ARG A 228 -13.05 -5.91 3.76
C ARG A 228 -12.87 -7.17 2.92
N ILE A 229 -12.32 -7.07 1.70
CA ILE A 229 -11.96 -8.22 0.84
C ILE A 229 -11.15 -9.32 1.55
N PHE A 230 -10.25 -8.98 2.48
CA PHE A 230 -9.47 -9.98 3.20
C PHE A 230 -10.24 -10.50 4.41
N VAL A 231 -10.91 -9.60 5.15
CA VAL A 231 -11.60 -9.96 6.39
C VAL A 231 -12.82 -10.84 6.13
N THR A 232 -13.64 -10.52 5.13
CA THR A 232 -14.88 -11.24 4.85
C THR A 232 -14.66 -12.63 4.24
N GLN A 233 -13.49 -12.86 3.65
CA GLN A 233 -13.11 -14.12 3.01
C GLN A 233 -12.24 -15.00 3.93
N HIS A 234 -11.83 -14.50 5.09
CA HIS A 234 -10.99 -15.26 6.02
C HIS A 234 -11.84 -16.28 6.79
N GLU A 235 -11.35 -17.51 6.96
CA GLU A 235 -12.06 -18.56 7.70
C GLU A 235 -12.29 -18.19 9.19
N GLU A 236 -11.36 -17.43 9.75
CA GLU A 236 -11.39 -16.95 11.15
C GLU A 236 -11.25 -15.41 11.25
N PRO A 237 -12.25 -14.59 10.88
CA PRO A 237 -12.12 -13.12 10.92
C PRO A 237 -11.85 -12.59 12.33
N GLY A 238 -12.38 -13.25 13.36
CA GLY A 238 -12.12 -12.91 14.76
C GLY A 238 -10.65 -13.04 15.16
N ARG A 239 -9.88 -13.92 14.51
CA ARG A 239 -8.44 -14.04 14.72
C ARG A 239 -7.69 -12.81 14.19
N LEU A 240 -8.11 -12.27 13.05
CA LEU A 240 -7.55 -11.04 12.49
C LEU A 240 -7.83 -9.85 13.41
N LEU A 241 -9.08 -9.73 13.91
CA LEU A 241 -9.45 -8.68 14.87
C LEU A 241 -8.64 -8.80 16.17
N ALA A 242 -8.52 -10.00 16.74
CA ALA A 242 -7.74 -10.22 17.95
C ALA A 242 -6.25 -9.87 17.77
N ALA A 243 -5.68 -10.11 16.59
CA ALA A 243 -4.30 -9.69 16.29
C ALA A 243 -4.18 -8.15 16.23
N ALA A 244 -5.11 -7.47 15.56
CA ALA A 244 -5.14 -6.01 15.53
C ALA A 244 -5.31 -5.42 16.95
N GLU A 245 -6.18 -6.00 17.77
CA GLU A 245 -6.36 -5.59 19.18
C GLU A 245 -5.12 -5.82 20.03
N ALA A 246 -4.38 -6.92 19.81
CA ALA A 246 -3.13 -7.18 20.52
C ALA A 246 -2.04 -6.16 20.19
N ASP A 247 -1.98 -5.69 18.93
CA ASP A 247 -0.96 -4.75 18.48
C ASP A 247 -1.28 -3.29 18.88
N HIS A 248 -2.57 -2.91 18.89
CA HIS A 248 -3.00 -1.56 19.20
C HIS A 248 -3.43 -1.34 20.67
N GLY A 249 -3.94 -2.37 21.34
CA GLY A 249 -4.60 -2.23 22.62
C GLY A 249 -5.73 -1.20 22.59
N ASP A 250 -5.76 -0.31 23.59
CA ASP A 250 -6.75 0.75 23.72
C ASP A 250 -6.22 2.11 23.19
N GLU A 251 -5.11 2.10 22.43
CA GLU A 251 -4.39 3.32 22.02
C GLU A 251 -4.92 3.92 20.71
N ARG A 252 -5.57 3.12 19.85
CA ARG A 252 -5.94 3.55 18.50
C ARG A 252 -7.12 4.51 18.51
N VAL A 253 -6.92 5.69 17.92
CA VAL A 253 -7.99 6.64 17.61
C VAL A 253 -8.26 6.63 16.10
N TYR A 254 -9.44 6.18 15.71
CA TYR A 254 -9.83 5.99 14.32
C TYR A 254 -10.72 7.15 13.83
N ALA A 255 -10.25 7.87 12.81
CA ALA A 255 -11.03 8.90 12.12
C ALA A 255 -11.99 8.22 11.13
N LEU A 256 -13.28 8.15 11.47
CA LEU A 256 -14.29 7.54 10.60
C LEU A 256 -14.60 8.47 9.43
N PRO A 257 -14.48 8.00 8.18
CA PRO A 257 -14.99 8.72 7.04
C PRO A 257 -16.53 8.72 7.06
N ARG A 258 -17.11 9.73 6.39
CA ARG A 258 -18.53 9.73 6.06
C ARG A 258 -18.84 8.63 5.05
N GLU A 259 -20.05 8.11 5.09
CA GLU A 259 -20.51 7.09 4.13
C GLU A 259 -20.46 7.58 2.67
N ASP A 260 -20.76 8.86 2.43
CA ASP A 260 -20.71 9.51 1.11
C ASP A 260 -19.29 9.92 0.66
N SER A 261 -18.26 9.57 1.43
CA SER A 261 -16.90 9.93 1.09
C SER A 261 -16.39 9.13 -0.12
N PRO A 262 -15.67 9.76 -1.08
CA PRO A 262 -15.16 9.06 -2.27
C PRO A 262 -14.08 8.01 -1.96
N VAL A 263 -13.59 7.95 -0.72
CA VAL A 263 -12.65 6.90 -0.27
C VAL A 263 -13.35 5.72 0.39
N VAL A 264 -14.65 5.84 0.71
CA VAL A 264 -15.45 4.74 1.27
C VAL A 264 -15.93 3.85 0.15
N THR A 265 -15.67 2.55 0.28
CA THR A 265 -16.13 1.54 -0.67
C THR A 265 -16.63 0.32 0.09
N GLY A 266 -17.63 -0.39 -0.46
CA GLY A 266 -18.16 -1.60 0.16
C GLY A 266 -17.19 -2.81 0.18
N ARG A 267 -16.05 -2.71 -0.52
CA ARG A 267 -15.05 -3.78 -0.70
C ARG A 267 -13.69 -3.47 -0.07
N GLY A 268 -13.30 -2.21 -0.06
CA GLY A 268 -12.00 -1.73 0.40
C GLY A 268 -11.96 -1.33 1.87
N SER A 269 -10.89 -0.64 2.25
CA SER A 269 -10.79 0.20 3.44
C SER A 269 -10.35 1.60 2.99
N PRO A 270 -10.80 2.69 3.65
CA PRO A 270 -11.71 2.73 4.81
C PRO A 270 -13.22 2.59 4.45
N PRO A 271 -14.11 2.30 5.43
CA PRO A 271 -13.81 1.92 6.81
C PRO A 271 -13.09 0.56 6.88
N SER A 272 -12.29 0.38 7.94
CA SER A 272 -11.67 -0.90 8.27
C SER A 272 -12.71 -2.02 8.41
N GLY A 273 -12.36 -3.24 8.00
CA GLY A 273 -13.10 -4.45 8.33
C GLY A 273 -12.79 -5.00 9.73
N LEU A 274 -11.78 -4.45 10.41
CA LEU A 274 -11.34 -4.86 11.76
C LEU A 274 -11.67 -3.78 12.80
N LEU A 275 -12.96 -3.44 12.92
CA LEU A 275 -13.42 -2.45 13.88
C LEU A 275 -13.57 -3.07 15.27
N SER A 276 -12.79 -2.58 16.24
CA SER A 276 -12.82 -3.07 17.63
C SER A 276 -13.60 -2.12 18.54
N PRO A 277 -14.41 -2.62 19.48
CA PRO A 277 -15.00 -1.79 20.53
C PRO A 277 -13.96 -1.20 21.51
N ARG A 278 -12.69 -1.64 21.45
CA ARG A 278 -11.59 -1.12 22.27
C ARG A 278 -10.99 0.17 21.73
N TYR A 279 -11.24 0.49 20.46
CA TYR A 279 -10.71 1.70 19.83
C TYR A 279 -11.60 2.90 20.14
N THR A 280 -10.98 4.09 20.08
CA THR A 280 -11.73 5.35 20.12
C THR A 280 -12.04 5.78 18.70
N TYR A 281 -13.26 6.22 18.43
CA TYR A 281 -13.67 6.68 17.11
C TYR A 281 -14.08 8.15 17.15
N TRP A 282 -13.81 8.89 16.09
CA TRP A 282 -14.35 10.24 15.93
C TRP A 282 -14.78 10.52 14.49
N VAL A 283 -15.71 11.47 14.33
CA VAL A 283 -16.32 11.83 13.04
C VAL A 283 -16.24 13.34 12.80
N ASN A 284 -15.92 13.73 11.57
CA ASN A 284 -15.77 15.15 11.24
C ASN A 284 -17.13 15.90 11.14
N SER A 285 -18.20 15.25 10.64
CA SER A 285 -19.53 15.87 10.49
C SER A 285 -20.67 14.84 10.53
N GLY A 286 -21.65 15.02 11.44
CA GLY A 286 -22.96 14.35 11.46
C GLY A 286 -22.98 12.83 11.70
N PRO A 287 -24.14 12.23 12.05
CA PRO A 287 -24.27 10.82 12.44
C PRO A 287 -24.20 9.80 11.29
N GLU A 288 -24.10 10.23 10.03
CA GLU A 288 -23.92 9.36 8.85
C GLU A 288 -22.45 8.89 8.73
N ALA A 289 -21.93 8.31 9.80
CA ALA A 289 -20.65 7.64 9.79
C ALA A 289 -20.83 6.23 9.24
N ALA A 290 -19.80 5.71 8.58
CA ALA A 290 -19.75 4.30 8.25
C ALA A 290 -19.91 3.43 9.53
N GLU A 291 -20.35 2.17 9.34
CA GLU A 291 -20.53 1.15 10.39
C GLU A 291 -19.46 1.26 11.50
N CYS A 292 -19.88 1.39 12.76
CA CYS A 292 -19.00 1.60 13.91
C CYS A 292 -19.52 0.84 15.15
N PRO A 293 -18.67 0.11 15.88
CA PRO A 293 -19.10 -0.73 17.01
C PRO A 293 -19.47 0.07 18.28
N VAL A 294 -19.10 1.34 18.35
CA VAL A 294 -19.36 2.24 19.50
C VAL A 294 -19.81 3.62 19.02
N ASN A 295 -20.31 4.47 19.92
CA ASN A 295 -20.68 5.84 19.56
C ASN A 295 -19.41 6.68 19.31
N PRO A 296 -19.19 7.21 18.09
CA PRO A 296 -18.02 8.02 17.80
C PRO A 296 -18.14 9.42 18.43
N LEU A 297 -16.99 9.99 18.81
CA LEU A 297 -16.90 11.37 19.29
C LEU A 297 -17.15 12.35 18.13
N PRO A 298 -18.11 13.29 18.24
CA PRO A 298 -18.30 14.30 17.22
C PRO A 298 -17.17 15.33 17.28
N SER A 299 -16.62 15.74 16.13
CA SER A 299 -15.58 16.76 16.03
C SER A 299 -15.94 18.08 16.73
N ALA A 300 -17.23 18.41 16.82
CA ALA A 300 -17.75 19.60 17.49
C ALA A 300 -17.44 19.61 19.01
N GLY A 301 -17.33 18.44 19.63
CA GLY A 301 -16.95 18.28 21.03
C GLY A 301 -15.46 18.00 21.24
N LEU A 302 -14.62 18.25 20.22
CA LEU A 302 -13.17 18.04 20.27
C LEU A 302 -12.45 19.38 20.08
N ARG A 303 -11.57 19.71 21.03
CA ARG A 303 -10.74 20.93 20.99
C ARG A 303 -9.27 20.60 21.07
N VAL A 304 -8.47 21.29 20.28
CA VAL A 304 -7.02 21.19 20.26
C VAL A 304 -6.43 22.19 21.25
N HIS A 305 -5.50 21.72 22.07
CA HIS A 305 -4.78 22.51 23.07
C HIS A 305 -3.27 22.34 22.87
N ARG A 306 -2.50 23.33 23.32
CA ARG A 306 -1.04 23.22 23.42
C ARG A 306 -0.66 22.70 24.80
N ARG A 307 0.19 21.67 24.85
CA ARG A 307 0.79 21.14 26.07
C ARG A 307 2.31 21.07 25.91
N GLY A 308 2.99 22.15 26.30
CA GLY A 308 4.42 22.32 26.02
C GLY A 308 4.68 22.47 24.51
N ASP A 309 5.50 21.59 23.96
CA ASP A 309 5.88 21.54 22.55
C ASP A 309 4.88 20.76 21.67
N ARG A 310 3.99 19.96 22.27
CA ARG A 310 3.02 19.13 21.56
C ARG A 310 1.60 19.70 21.57
N LEU A 311 0.80 19.23 20.62
CA LEU A 311 -0.64 19.46 20.56
C LEU A 311 -1.37 18.23 21.09
N VAL A 312 -2.43 18.45 21.84
CA VAL A 312 -3.33 17.42 22.37
C VAL A 312 -4.77 17.76 22.01
N VAL A 313 -5.61 16.74 21.85
CA VAL A 313 -7.04 16.90 21.62
C VAL A 313 -7.77 16.51 22.89
N ARG A 314 -8.63 17.41 23.39
CA ARG A 314 -9.51 17.15 24.53
C ARG A 314 -10.93 17.01 24.04
N SER A 315 -11.62 16.01 24.59
CA SER A 315 -13.07 15.90 24.43
C SER A 315 -13.79 16.72 25.49
N ASP A 316 -15.01 17.14 25.18
CA ASP A 316 -15.97 17.62 26.18
C ASP A 316 -16.38 16.51 27.16
N VAL A 317 -16.14 15.24 26.82
CA VAL A 317 -16.24 14.10 27.75
C VAL A 317 -15.09 14.19 28.78
N PRO A 318 -15.40 14.28 30.09
CA PRO A 318 -14.37 14.46 31.12
C PRO A 318 -13.30 13.37 31.10
N GLY A 319 -12.04 13.79 31.21
CA GLY A 319 -10.89 12.88 31.34
C GLY A 319 -10.34 12.32 30.04
N GLN A 320 -10.94 12.62 28.89
CA GLN A 320 -10.43 12.18 27.59
C GLN A 320 -9.48 13.21 26.95
N GLU A 321 -8.20 12.85 26.89
CA GLU A 321 -7.14 13.61 26.21
C GLU A 321 -6.32 12.66 25.31
N PHE A 322 -6.10 13.07 24.06
CA PHE A 322 -5.40 12.28 23.04
C PHE A 322 -4.22 13.08 22.46
N ASP A 323 -3.16 12.41 22.00
CA ASP A 323 -2.13 13.09 21.18
C ASP A 323 -2.76 13.51 19.84
N PHE A 324 -2.44 14.72 19.37
CA PHE A 324 -3.02 15.22 18.13
C PHE A 324 -2.68 14.33 16.92
N LEU A 325 -1.46 13.78 16.84
CA LEU A 325 -1.10 12.90 15.73
C LEU A 325 -1.86 11.58 15.77
N GLU A 326 -2.24 11.10 16.96
CA GLU A 326 -3.07 9.90 17.09
C GLU A 326 -4.48 10.17 16.53
N VAL A 327 -5.09 11.30 16.88
CA VAL A 327 -6.42 11.68 16.37
C VAL A 327 -6.45 11.79 14.85
N VAL A 328 -5.38 12.29 14.22
CA VAL A 328 -5.27 12.36 12.76
C VAL A 328 -4.51 11.17 12.14
N GLY A 329 -4.27 10.11 12.90
CA GLY A 329 -3.40 9.00 12.53
C GLY A 329 -3.80 8.33 11.23
N GLU A 330 -5.08 8.01 11.04
CA GLU A 330 -5.58 7.40 9.79
C GLU A 330 -5.34 8.28 8.55
N LEU A 331 -5.41 9.61 8.70
CA LEU A 331 -5.16 10.54 7.60
C LEU A 331 -3.66 10.63 7.29
N LEU A 332 -2.80 10.60 8.31
CA LEU A 332 -1.35 10.55 8.15
C LEU A 332 -0.91 9.24 7.50
N SER A 333 -1.49 8.12 7.93
CA SER A 333 -1.33 6.80 7.32
C SER A 333 -1.72 6.82 5.84
N GLY A 334 -2.87 7.39 5.49
CA GLY A 334 -3.28 7.57 4.09
C GLY A 334 -2.30 8.44 3.27
N ALA A 335 -1.76 9.50 3.86
CA ALA A 335 -0.81 10.39 3.21
C ALA A 335 0.56 9.73 2.95
N ILE A 336 1.03 8.87 3.86
CA ILE A 336 2.36 8.25 3.79
C ILE A 336 2.35 6.84 3.18
N ALA A 337 1.19 6.20 3.01
CA ALA A 337 1.07 4.79 2.60
C ALA A 337 1.98 4.41 1.42
N ASN A 338 2.06 5.25 0.39
CA ASN A 338 2.84 4.98 -0.83
C ASN A 338 4.17 5.75 -0.90
N ALA A 339 4.70 6.17 0.25
CA ALA A 339 5.92 6.97 0.34
C ALA A 339 7.21 6.15 0.23
N PHE A 340 7.15 4.81 0.35
CA PHE A 340 8.34 3.98 0.26
C PHE A 340 8.94 3.99 -1.15
N GLN A 341 9.98 4.80 -1.34
CA GLN A 341 10.70 4.95 -2.60
C GLN A 341 12.21 5.09 -2.30
N PRO A 342 12.93 3.99 -2.00
CA PRO A 342 14.30 4.05 -1.52
C PRO A 342 15.29 4.54 -2.57
N VAL A 343 14.95 4.43 -3.86
CA VAL A 343 15.82 4.84 -4.97
C VAL A 343 15.00 5.66 -5.97
N PRO A 344 15.48 6.84 -6.40
CA PRO A 344 14.77 7.68 -7.36
C PRO A 344 14.57 6.95 -8.71
N VAL A 345 13.52 7.36 -9.43
CA VAL A 345 13.16 6.77 -10.73
C VAL A 345 13.65 7.65 -11.87
N THR A 346 14.96 7.69 -12.09
CA THR A 346 15.61 8.51 -13.12
C THR A 346 16.46 7.67 -14.07
N GLY A 347 16.36 7.92 -15.37
CA GLY A 347 17.16 7.23 -16.39
C GLY A 347 17.04 5.70 -16.28
N HIS A 348 18.18 5.02 -16.17
CA HIS A 348 18.26 3.60 -15.89
C HIS A 348 18.58 3.37 -14.41
N ARG A 349 17.86 2.44 -13.79
CA ARG A 349 18.08 1.98 -12.42
C ARG A 349 18.38 0.48 -12.44
N PRO A 350 19.49 0.00 -11.83
CA PRO A 350 19.76 -1.43 -11.70
C PRO A 350 18.67 -2.16 -10.92
N ARG A 351 18.61 -3.49 -11.12
CA ARG A 351 18.02 -4.37 -10.12
C ARG A 351 18.88 -4.35 -8.86
N ILE A 352 18.34 -3.92 -7.74
CA ILE A 352 19.03 -3.87 -6.45
C ILE A 352 18.49 -4.99 -5.56
N THR A 353 19.39 -5.86 -5.10
CA THR A 353 19.04 -7.04 -4.29
C THR A 353 19.88 -7.05 -3.01
N ILE A 354 19.22 -7.16 -1.87
CA ILE A 354 19.86 -7.36 -0.55
C ILE A 354 19.69 -8.83 -0.17
N ASP A 355 20.79 -9.58 -0.11
CA ASP A 355 20.78 -11.04 0.00
C ASP A 355 19.90 -11.69 -1.09
N ARG A 356 18.67 -12.10 -0.75
CA ARG A 356 17.70 -12.68 -1.69
C ARG A 356 16.48 -11.80 -1.94
N LEU A 357 16.41 -10.63 -1.29
CA LEU A 357 15.33 -9.67 -1.42
C LEU A 357 15.65 -8.65 -2.52
N VAL A 358 14.92 -8.70 -3.64
CA VAL A 358 14.92 -7.65 -4.64
C VAL A 358 14.19 -6.45 -4.04
N LEU A 359 14.98 -5.47 -3.58
CA LEU A 359 14.51 -4.20 -3.05
C LEU A 359 13.90 -3.34 -4.16
N CYS A 360 14.60 -3.28 -5.30
CA CYS A 360 14.18 -2.53 -6.48
C CYS A 360 14.39 -3.38 -7.73
N ARG A 361 13.35 -3.50 -8.55
CA ARG A 361 13.47 -4.05 -9.90
C ARG A 361 14.18 -3.08 -10.83
N GLU A 362 14.89 -3.62 -11.83
CA GLU A 362 15.50 -2.86 -12.92
C GLU A 362 14.44 -2.00 -13.61
N GLY A 363 14.77 -0.74 -13.86
CA GLY A 363 13.82 0.24 -14.38
C GLY A 363 14.45 1.21 -15.37
N TRP A 364 13.62 1.72 -16.27
CA TRP A 364 14.00 2.68 -17.30
C TRP A 364 12.96 3.78 -17.40
N THR A 365 13.41 5.03 -17.50
CA THR A 365 12.56 6.21 -17.67
C THR A 365 12.84 6.83 -19.02
N PHE A 366 11.80 7.08 -19.81
CA PHE A 366 11.92 7.66 -21.15
C PHE A 366 10.92 8.83 -21.33
N PRO A 367 11.35 9.96 -21.91
CA PRO A 367 10.42 10.96 -22.42
C PRO A 367 9.58 10.34 -23.54
N ALA A 368 8.25 10.42 -23.45
CA ALA A 368 7.37 9.80 -24.42
C ALA A 368 7.59 10.32 -25.86
N GLY A 369 7.97 11.60 -26.00
CA GLY A 369 8.26 12.23 -27.29
C GLY A 369 9.49 11.68 -28.03
N GLU A 370 10.43 11.06 -27.32
CA GLU A 370 11.64 10.47 -27.94
C GLU A 370 11.35 9.10 -28.59
N LEU A 371 10.21 8.48 -28.25
CA LEU A 371 9.83 7.14 -28.69
C LEU A 371 9.09 7.17 -30.04
N THR A 372 9.76 7.70 -31.05
CA THR A 372 9.23 7.92 -32.42
C THR A 372 8.77 6.64 -33.14
N TRP A 373 9.18 5.46 -32.66
CA TRP A 373 8.68 4.20 -33.19
C TRP A 373 7.17 4.03 -32.91
N ALA A 374 6.65 4.60 -31.82
CA ALA A 374 5.24 4.47 -31.43
C ALA A 374 4.26 5.22 -32.35
N THR A 375 4.76 6.17 -33.15
CA THR A 375 3.95 6.96 -34.11
C THR A 375 3.97 6.39 -35.52
N GLN A 376 4.70 5.30 -35.78
CA GLN A 376 4.70 4.63 -37.08
C GLN A 376 3.28 4.14 -37.42
N THR A 377 2.76 4.48 -38.60
CA THR A 377 1.41 4.11 -39.03
C THR A 377 1.32 2.65 -39.43
N ASP A 378 2.29 2.16 -40.21
CA ASP A 378 2.41 0.76 -40.60
C ASP A 378 2.77 -0.13 -39.40
N GLU A 379 1.96 -1.16 -39.16
CA GLU A 379 2.04 -2.03 -37.99
C GLU A 379 3.31 -2.90 -37.99
N ALA A 380 3.67 -3.47 -39.15
CA ALA A 380 4.87 -4.29 -39.29
C ALA A 380 6.13 -3.46 -39.03
N ARG A 381 6.21 -2.26 -39.60
CA ARG A 381 7.29 -1.31 -39.35
C ARG A 381 7.31 -0.84 -37.90
N ARG A 382 6.16 -0.58 -37.28
CA ARG A 382 6.06 -0.23 -35.85
C ARG A 382 6.64 -1.33 -34.98
N TYR A 383 6.24 -2.58 -35.21
CA TYR A 383 6.75 -3.73 -34.48
C TYR A 383 8.26 -3.90 -34.66
N LEU A 384 8.76 -3.86 -35.89
CA LEU A 384 10.20 -3.94 -36.18
C LEU A 384 10.99 -2.83 -35.45
N ARG A 385 10.49 -1.59 -35.48
CA ARG A 385 11.13 -0.46 -34.80
C ARG A 385 11.08 -0.60 -33.28
N ALA A 386 9.98 -1.12 -32.72
CA ALA A 386 9.89 -1.45 -31.29
C ALA A 386 10.93 -2.51 -30.89
N ARG A 387 11.12 -3.56 -31.71
CA ARG A 387 12.15 -4.60 -31.50
C ARG A 387 13.56 -4.02 -31.52
N GLN A 388 13.86 -3.16 -32.50
CA GLN A 388 15.15 -2.46 -32.60
C GLN A 388 15.39 -1.56 -31.39
N TRP A 389 14.36 -0.82 -30.95
CA TRP A 389 14.43 0.03 -29.77
C TRP A 389 14.67 -0.79 -28.50
N ARG A 390 13.94 -1.89 -28.30
CA ARG A 390 14.17 -2.84 -27.19
C ARG A 390 15.62 -3.31 -27.13
N ALA A 391 16.17 -3.75 -28.27
CA ALA A 391 17.56 -4.20 -28.35
C ALA A 391 18.57 -3.08 -28.09
N LYS A 392 18.33 -1.87 -28.60
CA LYS A 392 19.19 -0.69 -28.39
C LYS A 392 19.33 -0.33 -26.90
N HIS A 393 18.25 -0.49 -26.13
CA HIS A 393 18.20 -0.14 -24.71
C HIS A 393 18.35 -1.36 -23.78
N ASP A 394 18.67 -2.54 -24.34
CA ASP A 394 18.86 -3.80 -23.60
C ASP A 394 17.69 -4.14 -22.65
N LEU A 395 16.47 -3.76 -23.03
CA LEU A 395 15.27 -4.06 -22.24
C LEU A 395 15.00 -5.57 -22.25
N PRO A 396 14.42 -6.19 -21.21
CA PRO A 396 13.97 -7.58 -21.28
C PRO A 396 12.80 -7.76 -22.25
N GLU A 397 12.45 -9.01 -22.56
CA GLU A 397 11.30 -9.32 -23.44
C GLU A 397 9.96 -8.91 -22.81
N ARG A 398 9.87 -8.98 -21.48
CA ARG A 398 8.66 -8.67 -20.73
C ARG A 398 8.93 -7.56 -19.71
N VAL A 399 8.10 -6.53 -19.73
CA VAL A 399 8.18 -5.36 -18.83
C VAL A 399 6.78 -4.93 -18.42
N PHE A 400 6.70 -4.13 -17.36
CA PHE A 400 5.51 -3.36 -17.03
C PHE A 400 5.73 -1.89 -17.39
N LEU A 401 4.77 -1.30 -18.09
CA LEU A 401 4.71 0.13 -18.38
C LEU A 401 3.91 0.86 -17.31
N ARG A 402 4.47 1.92 -16.74
CA ARG A 402 3.73 2.98 -16.04
C ARG A 402 3.73 4.21 -16.93
N ALA A 403 2.54 4.67 -17.31
CA ALA A 403 2.37 5.82 -18.19
C ALA A 403 1.53 6.92 -17.50
N PRO A 404 1.79 8.20 -17.79
CA PRO A 404 0.98 9.31 -17.27
C PRO A 404 -0.51 9.14 -17.57
N GLY A 405 -1.35 9.17 -16.53
CA GLY A 405 -2.80 9.00 -16.63
C GLY A 405 -3.28 7.54 -16.65
N GLU A 406 -2.38 6.57 -16.70
CA GLU A 406 -2.72 5.16 -16.50
C GLU A 406 -2.65 4.81 -15.00
N GLN A 407 -3.73 4.26 -14.47
CA GLN A 407 -3.82 3.98 -13.03
C GLN A 407 -3.07 2.71 -12.61
N LYS A 408 -3.03 1.71 -13.49
CA LYS A 408 -2.37 0.43 -13.23
C LYS A 408 -1.24 0.22 -14.24
N PRO A 409 -0.14 -0.44 -13.84
CA PRO A 409 0.89 -0.83 -14.77
C PRO A 409 0.32 -1.73 -15.89
N ILE A 410 0.78 -1.51 -17.12
CA ILE A 410 0.37 -2.27 -18.30
C ILE A 410 1.44 -3.34 -18.59
N ALA A 411 1.05 -4.60 -18.65
CA ALA A 411 1.95 -5.68 -19.05
C ALA A 411 2.33 -5.55 -20.54
N VAL A 412 3.62 -5.69 -20.83
CA VAL A 412 4.17 -5.63 -22.19
C VAL A 412 5.01 -6.88 -22.42
N ASP A 413 4.76 -7.57 -23.54
CA ASP A 413 5.66 -8.58 -24.10
C ASP A 413 6.05 -8.13 -25.51
N PHE A 414 7.33 -7.82 -25.72
CA PHE A 414 7.83 -7.33 -27.01
C PHE A 414 7.78 -8.39 -28.12
N ARG A 415 7.42 -9.64 -27.82
CA ARG A 415 7.19 -10.70 -28.81
C ARG A 415 5.73 -10.72 -29.29
N SER A 416 4.83 -10.06 -28.56
CA SER A 416 3.40 -9.98 -28.87
C SER A 416 3.09 -8.68 -29.62
N LEU A 417 2.77 -8.81 -30.90
CA LEU A 417 2.40 -7.67 -31.75
C LEU A 417 1.20 -6.87 -31.20
N PRO A 418 0.11 -7.50 -30.69
CA PRO A 418 -0.97 -6.78 -30.02
C PRO A 418 -0.52 -5.98 -28.79
N LEU A 419 0.35 -6.54 -27.93
CA LEU A 419 0.82 -5.83 -26.74
C LEU A 419 1.75 -4.67 -27.11
N VAL A 420 2.57 -4.81 -28.16
CA VAL A 420 3.37 -3.70 -28.70
C VAL A 420 2.48 -2.59 -29.24
N ASN A 421 1.33 -2.90 -29.84
CA ASN A 421 0.36 -1.89 -30.27
C ASN A 421 -0.29 -1.14 -29.10
N ILE A 422 -0.62 -1.85 -28.02
CA ILE A 422 -1.13 -1.24 -26.78
C ILE A 422 -0.07 -0.32 -26.17
N LEU A 423 1.19 -0.78 -26.09
CA LEU A 423 2.32 0.04 -25.65
C LEU A 423 2.46 1.30 -26.50
N ALA A 424 2.42 1.17 -27.84
CA ALA A 424 2.51 2.31 -28.73
C ALA A 424 1.36 3.31 -28.52
N LYS A 425 0.14 2.83 -28.27
CA LYS A 425 -1.01 3.69 -27.94
C LYS A 425 -0.79 4.45 -26.64
N ALA A 426 -0.36 3.76 -25.57
CA ALA A 426 -0.08 4.37 -24.29
C ALA A 426 1.04 5.42 -24.39
N ILE A 427 2.11 5.14 -25.17
CA ILE A 427 3.19 6.11 -25.44
C ILE A 427 2.65 7.36 -26.14
N ARG A 428 1.81 7.21 -27.17
CA ARG A 428 1.22 8.36 -27.87
C ARG A 428 0.33 9.20 -26.95
N GLN A 429 -0.44 8.57 -26.06
CA GLN A 429 -1.24 9.27 -25.07
C GLN A 429 -0.36 10.01 -24.06
N ALA A 430 0.70 9.36 -23.57
CA ALA A 430 1.69 9.99 -22.71
C ALA A 430 2.37 11.19 -23.37
N GLY A 431 2.60 11.14 -24.70
CA GLY A 431 3.16 12.24 -25.48
C GLY A 431 2.32 13.54 -25.47
N THR A 432 1.06 13.49 -25.03
CA THR A 432 0.23 14.68 -24.79
C THR A 432 0.57 15.41 -23.48
N ARG A 433 1.41 14.80 -22.64
CA ARG A 433 1.92 15.29 -21.35
C ARG A 433 3.46 15.23 -21.33
N PRO A 434 4.15 16.05 -22.14
CA PRO A 434 5.60 15.95 -22.36
C PRO A 434 6.44 16.14 -21.09
N GLU A 435 5.88 16.76 -20.05
CA GLU A 435 6.49 16.96 -18.74
C GLU A 435 6.52 15.68 -17.88
N GLN A 436 5.76 14.64 -18.22
CA GLN A 436 5.69 13.39 -17.48
C GLN A 436 6.27 12.23 -18.31
N PRO A 437 7.40 11.64 -17.89
CA PRO A 437 7.99 10.53 -18.63
C PRO A 437 7.17 9.24 -18.45
N ILE A 438 7.39 8.28 -19.34
CA ILE A 438 6.98 6.89 -19.10
C ILE A 438 8.06 6.15 -18.31
N GLN A 439 7.65 5.13 -17.58
CA GLN A 439 8.56 4.23 -16.87
C GLN A 439 8.31 2.79 -17.30
N LEU A 440 9.38 2.07 -17.59
CA LEU A 440 9.37 0.63 -17.76
C LEU A 440 10.06 -0.01 -16.56
N VAL A 441 9.52 -1.12 -16.07
CA VAL A 441 10.13 -1.93 -15.02
C VAL A 441 10.16 -3.38 -15.51
N GLU A 442 11.25 -4.09 -15.26
CA GLU A 442 11.33 -5.51 -15.61
C GLU A 442 10.21 -6.34 -14.94
N MET A 443 9.81 -7.41 -15.61
CA MET A 443 8.87 -8.39 -15.07
C MET A 443 9.61 -9.42 -14.23
N VAL A 444 9.40 -9.39 -12.91
CA VAL A 444 9.94 -10.35 -11.94
C VAL A 444 8.87 -10.55 -10.86
N PRO A 445 8.43 -11.79 -10.59
CA PRO A 445 8.78 -13.04 -11.26
C PRO A 445 8.44 -13.06 -12.77
N ASP A 446 9.25 -13.75 -13.57
CA ASP A 446 8.91 -14.04 -14.97
C ASP A 446 8.03 -15.31 -15.07
N LEU A 447 7.48 -15.64 -16.24
CA LEU A 447 6.53 -16.74 -16.46
C LEU A 447 7.10 -18.12 -16.14
N ASP A 448 8.42 -18.28 -16.19
CA ASP A 448 9.17 -19.49 -15.80
C ASP A 448 9.59 -19.46 -14.32
N GLN A 449 9.15 -18.46 -13.56
CA GLN A 449 9.45 -18.26 -12.13
C GLN A 449 8.18 -18.23 -11.27
N LEU A 450 7.12 -18.89 -11.76
CA LEU A 450 5.83 -18.99 -11.08
C LEU A 450 5.76 -20.26 -10.25
N TRP A 451 6.00 -20.12 -8.94
CA TRP A 451 6.14 -21.26 -8.02
C TRP A 451 4.80 -21.88 -7.60
N LEU A 452 3.72 -21.10 -7.58
CA LEU A 452 2.40 -21.53 -7.12
C LEU A 452 1.64 -22.19 -8.27
N THR A 453 1.24 -23.44 -8.07
CA THR A 453 0.40 -24.19 -9.01
C THR A 453 -0.87 -24.68 -8.33
N ASP A 454 -1.98 -24.72 -9.05
CA ASP A 454 -3.20 -25.39 -8.57
C ASP A 454 -3.11 -26.92 -8.70
N ALA A 455 -4.18 -27.62 -8.31
CA ALA A 455 -4.28 -29.08 -8.44
C ALA A 455 -4.18 -29.58 -9.89
N GLY A 456 -4.51 -28.73 -10.88
CA GLY A 456 -4.37 -29.02 -12.31
C GLY A 456 -2.95 -28.76 -12.85
N GLY A 457 -2.03 -28.26 -12.02
CA GLY A 457 -0.67 -27.91 -12.42
C GLY A 457 -0.57 -26.58 -13.17
N ALA A 458 -1.64 -25.77 -13.20
CA ALA A 458 -1.58 -24.46 -13.83
C ALA A 458 -0.76 -23.49 -12.95
N PRO A 459 0.25 -22.79 -13.50
CA PRO A 459 1.06 -21.86 -12.72
C PRO A 459 0.39 -20.49 -12.58
N TYR A 460 0.57 -19.87 -11.42
CA TYR A 460 0.00 -18.57 -11.07
C TYR A 460 1.06 -17.59 -10.60
N THR A 461 0.90 -16.34 -11.04
CA THR A 461 1.50 -15.22 -10.30
C THR A 461 0.85 -15.14 -8.93
N SER A 462 1.64 -14.95 -7.89
CA SER A 462 1.17 -14.88 -6.51
C SER A 462 1.97 -13.83 -5.74
N GLU A 463 1.26 -13.15 -4.86
CA GLU A 463 1.79 -12.11 -3.98
C GLU A 463 1.28 -12.42 -2.57
N LEU A 464 2.20 -12.46 -1.62
CA LEU A 464 1.90 -12.60 -0.20
C LEU A 464 1.81 -11.20 0.38
N ARG A 465 0.60 -10.82 0.78
CA ARG A 465 0.35 -9.60 1.54
C ARG A 465 0.54 -9.90 3.02
N VAL A 466 1.53 -9.24 3.62
CA VAL A 466 1.92 -9.47 5.02
C VAL A 466 1.74 -8.18 5.81
N VAL A 467 1.44 -8.30 7.10
CA VAL A 467 1.53 -7.18 8.05
C VAL A 467 2.75 -7.42 8.93
N ALA A 468 3.72 -6.50 8.85
CA ALA A 468 4.82 -6.42 9.78
C ALA A 468 4.44 -5.47 10.93
N HIS A 469 4.62 -5.95 12.16
CA HIS A 469 4.38 -5.18 13.37
C HIS A 469 5.71 -4.70 13.97
N ASP A 470 5.82 -3.39 14.18
CA ASP A 470 6.89 -2.76 14.95
C ASP A 470 6.67 -3.01 16.44
N GLY A 471 7.18 -4.16 16.89
CA GLY A 471 7.11 -4.62 18.27
C GLY A 471 7.86 -3.69 19.21
N TRP A 472 7.09 -2.96 20.01
CA TRP A 472 7.58 -2.20 21.15
C TRP A 472 8.33 -3.07 22.14
N TYR A 473 9.65 -2.96 22.18
CA TYR A 473 10.44 -3.60 23.22
C TYR A 473 10.47 -2.68 24.47
N GLU A 474 9.48 -2.83 25.35
CA GLU A 474 9.72 -2.51 26.76
C GLU A 474 10.67 -3.58 27.29
N ALA A 475 11.94 -3.24 27.50
CA ALA A 475 12.84 -4.12 28.21
C ALA A 475 12.15 -4.50 29.53
N PRO A 476 12.04 -5.80 29.88
CA PRO A 476 11.37 -6.21 31.11
C PRO A 476 11.98 -5.43 32.27
N THR A 477 11.18 -4.62 32.93
CA THR A 477 11.57 -3.94 34.17
C THR A 477 11.92 -5.04 35.16
N GLY A 478 13.21 -5.13 35.48
CA GLY A 478 13.75 -6.19 36.32
C GLY A 478 12.96 -6.28 37.63
N CYS A 479 12.50 -7.48 37.95
CA CYS A 479 12.34 -7.85 39.34
C CYS A 479 13.73 -7.85 39.97
N VAL A 480 13.94 -6.95 40.93
CA VAL A 480 15.00 -7.06 41.94
C VAL A 480 14.63 -8.19 42.89
#